data_AF-A0A0J7N768-F1
#
_entry.id   AF-A0A0J7N768-F1
#
_cell.length_a   1.000
_cell.length_b   1.000
_cell.length_c   1.000
_cell.angle_alpha   90.00
_cell.angle_beta   90.00
_cell.angle_gamma   90.00
#
_symmetry.space_group_name_H-M   'P 1'
#
loop_
_entity.id
_entity.type
_entity.pdbx_description
1 polymer ?
#
loop_
_entity_poly.entity_id
_entity_poly.type
_entity_poly.pdbx_seq_one_letter_code
_entity_poly.pdbx_strand_id
1 'polypeptide(L)'
;MNPGYAGRTELPDNLKALFRPIAMMVPNYALIAEISLFSYGFMDAKNLARKITTTFKLSSEQLSTQDHYDFGMRAVKTVIAVAGNLKREQKDLEEDQICFRALKDVNVPKFLKDDLKLFNGIVSDLFPGLIEKPVDYGILEADIRKSIRQMGLEAVNDFVRKVIQLYETTLMHSGLMLIGPTGSGKTKFDLIN
;
A
#
# COMPACT_ATOMS: atom_id res chain seq x y z
N MET A 1 -6.89 7.95 24.55
CA MET A 1 -5.83 6.93 24.76
C MET A 1 -6.18 5.70 23.96
N ASN A 2 -5.20 4.98 23.38
CA ASN A 2 -5.49 3.70 22.68
C ASN A 2 -5.37 2.58 23.71
N PRO A 3 -6.49 1.95 24.11
CA PRO A 3 -6.49 0.85 25.08
C PRO A 3 -5.71 -0.34 24.51
N GLY A 4 -5.02 -1.10 25.38
CA GLY A 4 -4.36 -2.34 25.01
C GLY A 4 -3.05 -2.20 24.20
N TYR A 5 -2.59 -0.98 23.90
CA TYR A 5 -1.30 -0.78 23.24
C TYR A 5 -0.16 -0.92 24.25
N ALA A 6 0.79 -1.82 23.98
CA ALA A 6 1.91 -2.12 24.87
C ALA A 6 2.76 -0.87 25.19
N GLY A 7 3.36 -0.85 26.38
CA GLY A 7 4.24 0.24 26.83
C GLY A 7 3.51 1.50 27.32
N ARG A 8 2.21 1.40 27.64
CA ARG A 8 1.42 2.50 28.21
C ARG A 8 0.99 2.20 29.63
N THR A 9 1.11 3.20 30.50
CA THR A 9 0.56 3.17 31.86
C THR A 9 -0.89 3.64 31.84
N GLU A 10 -1.76 2.95 32.58
CA GLU A 10 -3.13 3.40 32.73
C GLU A 10 -3.22 4.75 33.44
N LEU A 11 -4.18 5.57 33.03
CA LEU A 11 -4.46 6.83 33.70
C LEU A 11 -5.09 6.57 35.08
N PRO A 12 -4.67 7.28 36.15
CA PRO A 12 -5.34 7.23 37.45
C PRO A 12 -6.84 7.57 37.39
N ASP A 13 -7.64 6.93 38.25
CA ASP A 13 -9.11 7.04 38.21
C ASP A 13 -9.60 8.46 38.52
N ASN A 14 -8.91 9.20 39.39
CA ASN A 14 -9.22 10.61 39.68
C ASN A 14 -9.09 11.50 38.43
N LEU A 15 -8.15 11.21 37.53
CA LEU A 15 -8.00 11.91 36.27
C LEU A 15 -8.99 11.39 35.22
N LYS A 16 -9.25 10.08 35.16
CA LYS A 16 -10.27 9.50 34.27
C LYS A 16 -11.65 10.14 34.52
N ALA A 17 -11.99 10.40 35.79
CA ALA A 17 -13.25 11.03 36.19
C ALA A 17 -13.44 12.46 35.65
N LEU A 18 -12.37 13.17 35.30
CA LEU A 18 -12.44 14.52 34.73
C LEU A 18 -12.80 14.54 33.24
N PHE A 19 -12.78 13.38 32.57
CA PHE A 19 -13.00 13.28 31.12
C PHE A 19 -14.21 12.41 30.79
N ARG A 20 -14.87 12.75 29.68
CA ARG A 20 -15.91 11.89 29.07
C ARG A 20 -15.27 10.97 28.03
N PRO A 21 -15.40 9.64 28.14
CA PRO A 21 -14.85 8.74 27.14
C PRO A 21 -15.63 8.86 25.82
N ILE A 22 -14.90 8.82 24.69
CA ILE A 22 -15.46 8.77 23.34
C ILE A 22 -14.91 7.52 22.66
N ALA A 23 -15.79 6.66 22.16
CA ALA A 23 -15.41 5.46 21.43
C ALA A 23 -15.17 5.79 19.95
N MET A 24 -13.91 5.67 19.50
CA MET A 24 -13.49 5.95 18.12
C MET A 24 -12.94 4.68 17.44
N MET A 25 -13.57 3.52 17.67
CA MET A 25 -13.00 2.22 17.26
C MET A 25 -13.10 1.96 15.75
N VAL A 26 -14.23 2.28 15.12
CA VAL A 26 -14.49 1.94 13.72
C VAL A 26 -15.01 3.18 12.97
N PRO A 27 -14.17 3.85 12.16
CA PRO A 27 -14.64 4.92 11.28
C PRO A 27 -15.43 4.33 10.09
N ASN A 28 -16.14 5.18 9.35
CA ASN A 28 -16.78 4.78 8.10
C ASN A 28 -15.78 4.91 6.93
N TYR A 29 -15.19 3.78 6.52
CA TYR A 29 -14.15 3.72 5.50
C TYR A 29 -14.66 4.20 4.14
N ALA A 30 -15.87 3.76 3.74
CA ALA A 30 -16.43 4.04 2.43
C ALA A 30 -16.75 5.52 2.25
N LEU A 31 -17.37 6.16 3.26
CA LEU A 31 -17.69 7.58 3.22
C LEU A 31 -16.43 8.46 3.16
N ILE A 32 -15.41 8.12 3.96
CA ILE A 32 -14.13 8.84 3.94
C ILE A 32 -13.45 8.69 2.58
N ALA A 33 -13.45 7.48 2.02
CA ALA A 33 -12.86 7.20 0.72
C ALA A 33 -13.58 7.94 -0.41
N GLU A 34 -14.91 7.96 -0.41
CA GLU A 34 -15.74 8.67 -1.39
C GLU A 34 -15.43 10.17 -1.39
N ILE A 35 -15.49 10.83 -0.23
CA ILE A 35 -15.20 12.27 -0.11
C ILE A 35 -13.76 12.58 -0.51
N SER A 36 -12.82 11.73 -0.14
CA SER A 36 -11.40 11.93 -0.46
C SER A 36 -11.12 11.76 -1.96
N LEU A 37 -11.73 10.77 -2.62
CA LEU A 37 -11.61 10.62 -4.07
C LEU A 37 -12.27 11.78 -4.80
N PHE A 38 -13.45 12.23 -4.33
CA PHE A 38 -14.13 13.37 -4.91
C PHE A 38 -13.29 14.65 -4.82
N SER A 39 -12.55 14.87 -3.73
CA SER A 39 -11.65 16.03 -3.60
C SER A 39 -10.44 15.98 -4.54
N TYR A 40 -10.03 14.80 -5.00
CA TYR A 40 -9.06 14.62 -6.10
C TYR A 40 -9.69 14.71 -7.50
N GLY A 41 -10.99 14.99 -7.59
CA GLY A 41 -11.72 15.20 -8.84
C GLY A 41 -12.23 13.92 -9.50
N PHE A 42 -12.28 12.78 -8.79
CA PHE A 42 -12.88 11.53 -9.29
C PHE A 42 -14.39 11.69 -9.50
N MET A 43 -14.84 11.36 -10.70
CA MET A 43 -16.25 11.44 -11.10
C MET A 43 -17.02 10.22 -10.58
N ASP A 44 -16.43 9.02 -10.63
CA ASP A 44 -17.04 7.78 -10.12
C ASP A 44 -16.58 7.44 -8.69
N ALA A 45 -16.29 8.46 -7.89
CA ALA A 45 -15.70 8.35 -6.55
C ALA A 45 -16.48 7.38 -5.63
N LYS A 46 -17.81 7.36 -5.73
CA LYS A 46 -18.67 6.50 -4.89
C LYS A 46 -18.48 5.02 -5.17
N ASN A 47 -18.41 4.62 -6.44
CA ASN A 47 -18.20 3.22 -6.80
C ASN A 47 -16.76 2.80 -6.52
N LEU A 48 -15.78 3.64 -6.86
CA LEU A 48 -14.36 3.42 -6.58
C LEU A 48 -14.08 3.26 -5.07
N ALA A 49 -14.70 4.09 -4.23
CA ALA A 49 -14.60 3.98 -2.78
C ALA A 49 -15.11 2.62 -2.25
N ARG A 50 -16.24 2.12 -2.78
CA ARG A 50 -16.74 0.79 -2.43
C ARG A 50 -15.81 -0.32 -2.91
N LYS A 51 -15.24 -0.21 -4.12
CA LYS A 51 -14.26 -1.19 -4.62
C LYS A 51 -13.04 -1.24 -3.70
N ILE A 52 -12.40 -0.10 -3.43
CA ILE A 52 -11.21 -0.01 -2.56
C ILE A 52 -11.51 -0.58 -1.17
N THR A 53 -12.58 -0.15 -0.52
CA THR A 53 -12.90 -0.60 0.85
C THR A 53 -13.27 -2.09 0.90
N THR A 54 -13.97 -2.60 -0.12
CA THR A 54 -14.23 -4.03 -0.27
C THR A 54 -12.94 -4.82 -0.51
N THR A 55 -12.00 -4.31 -1.30
CA THR A 55 -10.68 -4.96 -1.50
C THR A 55 -9.96 -5.14 -0.16
N PHE A 56 -9.89 -4.08 0.65
CA PHE A 56 -9.22 -4.15 1.96
C PHE A 56 -9.95 -5.08 2.94
N LYS A 57 -11.29 -5.05 2.96
CA LYS A 57 -12.10 -5.95 3.78
C LYS A 57 -11.86 -7.41 3.40
N LEU A 58 -12.02 -7.76 2.12
CA LEU A 58 -11.80 -9.13 1.64
C LEU A 58 -10.36 -9.56 1.86
N SER A 59 -9.40 -8.64 1.68
CA SER A 59 -7.99 -8.96 1.93
C SER A 59 -7.74 -9.30 3.41
N SER A 60 -8.34 -8.56 4.34
CA SER A 60 -8.24 -8.85 5.77
C SER A 60 -8.94 -10.15 6.20
N GLU A 61 -9.93 -10.61 5.44
CA GLU A 61 -10.70 -11.82 5.72
C GLU A 61 -10.12 -13.08 5.06
N GLN A 62 -9.43 -12.93 3.92
CA GLN A 62 -9.00 -14.06 3.08
C GLN A 62 -7.49 -14.28 3.01
N LEU A 63 -6.65 -13.25 3.20
CA LEU A 63 -5.20 -13.44 3.21
C LEU A 63 -4.74 -14.06 4.54
N SER A 64 -3.54 -14.63 4.53
CA SER A 64 -2.92 -15.12 5.75
C SER A 64 -2.69 -14.00 6.78
N THR A 65 -2.82 -14.33 8.07
CA THR A 65 -2.53 -13.40 9.16
C THR A 65 -1.03 -13.17 9.27
N GLN A 66 -0.58 -11.93 9.00
CA GLN A 66 0.81 -11.52 9.14
C GLN A 66 0.92 -10.26 9.99
N ASP A 67 1.92 -10.20 10.87
CA ASP A 67 2.12 -9.05 11.79
C ASP A 67 2.37 -7.72 11.06
N HIS A 68 2.90 -7.79 9.83
CA HIS A 68 3.25 -6.61 9.02
C HIS A 68 2.15 -6.20 8.03
N TYR A 69 1.03 -6.92 7.97
CA TYR A 69 -0.10 -6.52 7.13
C TYR A 69 -0.91 -5.41 7.81
N ASP A 70 -1.21 -4.35 7.06
CA ASP A 70 -2.06 -3.24 7.49
C ASP A 70 -3.23 -3.08 6.52
N PHE A 71 -4.43 -3.42 7.01
CA PHE A 71 -5.69 -3.24 6.29
C PHE A 71 -6.56 -2.12 6.88
N GLY A 72 -6.00 -1.29 7.77
CA GLY A 72 -6.72 -0.20 8.42
C GLY A 72 -6.89 1.05 7.56
N MET A 73 -7.53 2.07 8.12
CA MET A 73 -7.76 3.36 7.43
C MET A 73 -6.50 4.03 6.90
N ARG A 74 -5.33 3.80 7.53
CA ARG A 74 -4.07 4.37 7.09
C ARG A 74 -3.66 3.82 5.72
N ALA A 75 -3.79 2.52 5.52
CA ALA A 75 -3.53 1.88 4.24
C ALA A 75 -4.52 2.36 3.16
N VAL A 76 -5.81 2.46 3.50
CA VAL A 76 -6.84 3.00 2.59
C VAL A 76 -6.53 4.44 2.16
N LYS A 77 -6.18 5.31 3.11
CA LYS A 77 -5.80 6.71 2.82
C LYS A 77 -4.57 6.81 1.93
N THR A 78 -3.62 5.89 2.10
CA THR A 78 -2.42 5.80 1.24
C THR A 78 -2.82 5.50 -0.20
N VAL A 79 -3.64 4.47 -0.42
CA VAL A 79 -4.12 4.11 -1.77
C VAL A 79 -4.83 5.28 -2.44
N ILE A 80 -5.69 6.01 -1.70
CA ILE A 80 -6.39 7.18 -2.24
C ILE A 80 -5.43 8.30 -2.60
N ALA A 81 -4.41 8.56 -1.77
CA ALA A 81 -3.40 9.58 -2.07
C ALA A 81 -2.59 9.21 -3.32
N VAL A 82 -2.18 7.95 -3.46
CA VAL A 82 -1.49 7.45 -4.67
C VAL A 82 -2.39 7.57 -5.90
N ALA A 83 -3.66 7.16 -5.81
CA ALA A 83 -4.62 7.33 -6.90
C ALA A 83 -4.79 8.80 -7.30
N GLY A 84 -4.84 9.71 -6.32
CA GLY A 84 -4.89 11.16 -6.56
C GLY A 84 -3.63 11.70 -7.26
N ASN A 85 -2.44 11.19 -6.93
CA ASN A 85 -1.20 11.53 -7.62
C ASN A 85 -1.22 11.02 -9.07
N LEU A 86 -1.55 9.75 -9.27
CA LEU A 86 -1.64 9.14 -10.60
C LEU A 86 -2.66 9.84 -11.49
N LYS A 87 -3.80 10.27 -10.94
CA LYS A 87 -4.80 11.06 -11.69
C LYS A 87 -4.27 12.42 -12.17
N ARG A 88 -3.39 13.06 -11.37
CA ARG A 88 -2.77 14.34 -11.78
C ARG A 88 -1.74 14.15 -12.88
N GLU A 89 -0.99 13.05 -12.83
CA GLU A 89 0.03 12.69 -13.82
C GLU A 89 -0.58 12.15 -15.13
N GLN A 90 -1.65 11.36 -15.03
CA GLN A 90 -2.25 10.62 -16.14
C GLN A 90 -3.74 10.99 -16.29
N LYS A 91 -4.02 12.20 -16.77
CA LYS A 91 -5.39 12.74 -16.85
C LYS A 91 -6.33 11.99 -17.80
N ASP A 92 -5.77 11.35 -18.84
CA ASP A 92 -6.54 10.64 -19.87
C ASP A 92 -6.78 9.16 -19.52
N LEU A 93 -6.27 8.69 -18.38
CA LEU A 93 -6.44 7.30 -17.97
C LEU A 93 -7.78 7.14 -17.25
N GLU A 94 -8.49 6.06 -17.57
CA GLU A 94 -9.73 5.68 -16.89
C GLU A 94 -9.54 5.58 -15.37
N GLU A 95 -10.51 6.10 -14.62
CA GLU A 95 -10.43 6.19 -13.16
C GLU A 95 -10.30 4.82 -12.49
N ASP A 96 -10.97 3.82 -13.05
CA ASP A 96 -10.88 2.42 -12.63
C ASP A 96 -9.45 1.87 -12.78
N GLN A 97 -8.76 2.21 -13.87
CA GLN A 97 -7.37 1.80 -14.11
C GLN A 97 -6.40 2.51 -13.15
N ILE A 98 -6.65 3.78 -12.85
CA ILE A 98 -5.88 4.55 -11.86
C ILE A 98 -6.00 3.90 -10.47
N CYS A 99 -7.23 3.61 -10.04
CA CYS A 99 -7.47 2.98 -8.74
C CYS A 99 -6.90 1.55 -8.66
N PHE A 100 -7.05 0.76 -9.73
CA PHE A 100 -6.45 -0.57 -9.83
C PHE A 100 -4.93 -0.51 -9.67
N ARG A 101 -4.26 0.41 -10.36
CA ARG A 101 -2.81 0.60 -10.25
C ARG A 101 -2.40 1.02 -8.84
N ALA A 102 -3.07 2.03 -8.28
CA ALA A 102 -2.79 2.50 -6.92
C ALA A 102 -2.94 1.39 -5.86
N LEU A 103 -3.95 0.52 -5.99
CA LEU A 103 -4.14 -0.63 -5.10
C LEU A 103 -2.97 -1.61 -5.19
N LYS A 104 -2.44 -1.87 -6.38
CA LYS A 104 -1.33 -2.80 -6.58
C LYS A 104 -0.02 -2.21 -6.08
N ASP A 105 0.29 -0.97 -6.45
CA ASP A 105 1.56 -0.31 -6.07
C ASP A 105 1.73 -0.27 -4.54
N VAL A 106 0.65 -0.03 -3.80
CA VAL A 106 0.69 0.07 -2.33
C VAL A 106 0.73 -1.28 -1.62
N ASN A 107 0.13 -2.33 -2.20
CA ASN A 107 -0.10 -3.59 -1.48
C ASN A 107 0.76 -4.76 -1.95
N VAL A 108 1.07 -4.85 -3.25
CA VAL A 108 1.90 -5.94 -3.81
C VAL A 108 3.28 -6.06 -3.14
N PRO A 109 3.99 -4.96 -2.78
CA PRO A 109 5.29 -5.08 -2.13
C PRO A 109 5.24 -5.76 -0.74
N LYS A 110 4.06 -5.74 -0.09
CA LYS A 110 3.85 -6.22 1.28
C LYS A 110 3.50 -7.70 1.34
N PHE A 111 2.79 -8.22 0.35
CA PHE A 111 2.21 -9.56 0.42
C PHE A 111 3.18 -10.69 0.10
N LEU A 112 2.96 -11.83 0.75
CA LEU A 112 3.62 -13.10 0.43
C LEU A 112 3.20 -13.61 -0.95
N LYS A 113 4.02 -14.49 -1.54
CA LYS A 113 3.81 -15.01 -2.90
C LYS A 113 2.47 -15.73 -3.08
N ASP A 114 2.01 -16.47 -2.08
CA ASP A 114 0.73 -17.18 -2.14
C ASP A 114 -0.46 -16.25 -1.90
N ASP A 115 -0.33 -15.30 -0.97
CA ASP A 115 -1.32 -14.25 -0.75
C ASP A 115 -1.50 -13.32 -1.95
N LEU A 116 -0.44 -13.11 -2.75
CA LEU A 116 -0.54 -12.36 -4.01
C LEU A 116 -1.50 -13.00 -5.00
N LYS A 117 -1.63 -14.34 -5.02
CA LYS A 117 -2.60 -15.02 -5.90
C LYS A 117 -4.02 -14.71 -5.47
N LEU A 118 -4.29 -14.78 -4.17
CA LEU A 118 -5.60 -14.44 -3.57
C LEU A 118 -5.95 -12.97 -3.80
N PHE A 119 -5.01 -12.06 -3.51
CA PHE A 119 -5.18 -10.64 -3.72
C PHE A 119 -5.47 -10.30 -5.19
N ASN A 120 -4.74 -10.88 -6.14
CA ASN A 120 -5.02 -10.67 -7.56
C ASN A 120 -6.40 -11.21 -7.98
N GLY A 121 -6.88 -12.30 -7.37
CA GLY A 121 -8.25 -12.78 -7.55
C GLY A 121 -9.29 -11.76 -7.07
N ILE A 122 -9.15 -11.28 -5.82
CA ILE A 122 -10.02 -10.25 -5.23
C ILE A 122 -10.07 -8.99 -6.11
N VAL A 123 -8.91 -8.52 -6.57
CA VAL A 123 -8.84 -7.30 -7.40
C VAL A 123 -9.45 -7.56 -8.79
N SER A 124 -9.23 -8.72 -9.40
CA SER A 124 -9.82 -9.08 -10.70
C SER A 124 -11.34 -9.12 -10.65
N ASP A 125 -11.92 -9.60 -9.55
CA ASP A 125 -13.38 -9.66 -9.37
C ASP A 125 -13.99 -8.26 -9.19
N LEU A 126 -13.28 -7.34 -8.53
CA LEU A 126 -13.74 -5.97 -8.28
C LEU A 126 -13.47 -5.02 -9.45
N PHE A 127 -12.49 -5.33 -10.30
CA PHE A 127 -12.07 -4.55 -11.45
C PHE A 127 -11.99 -5.45 -12.72
N PRO A 128 -13.14 -5.93 -13.22
CA PRO A 128 -13.17 -6.87 -14.33
C PRO A 128 -12.66 -6.24 -15.63
N GLY A 129 -11.89 -7.01 -16.41
CA GLY A 129 -11.42 -6.60 -17.74
C GLY A 129 -10.26 -5.59 -17.75
N LEU A 130 -9.77 -5.15 -16.59
CA LEU A 130 -8.57 -4.32 -16.52
C LEU A 130 -7.31 -5.18 -16.68
N ILE A 131 -6.42 -4.72 -17.55
CA ILE A 131 -5.13 -5.34 -17.78
C ILE A 131 -4.06 -4.48 -17.10
N GLU A 132 -3.15 -5.12 -16.38
CA GLU A 132 -1.98 -4.45 -15.83
C GLU A 132 -1.10 -3.96 -16.98
N LYS A 133 -0.96 -2.64 -17.10
CA LYS A 133 -0.03 -2.04 -18.05
C LYS A 133 1.38 -2.14 -17.45
N PRO A 134 2.34 -2.80 -18.13
CA PRO A 134 3.72 -2.81 -17.65
C PRO A 134 4.24 -1.38 -17.66
N VAL A 135 4.89 -0.99 -16.56
CA VAL A 135 5.61 0.28 -16.47
C VAL A 135 7.01 0.03 -16.99
N ASP A 136 7.40 0.75 -18.04
CA ASP A 136 8.76 0.71 -18.55
C ASP A 136 9.63 1.69 -17.73
N TYR A 137 10.50 1.13 -16.89
CA TYR A 137 11.45 1.92 -16.09
C TYR A 137 12.76 2.19 -16.85
N GLY A 138 12.94 1.62 -18.05
CA GLY A 138 14.04 1.86 -19.00
C GLY A 138 15.39 2.23 -18.40
N ILE A 139 15.62 3.53 -18.24
CA ILE A 139 16.86 4.13 -17.72
C ILE A 139 17.14 3.68 -16.28
N LEU A 140 16.12 3.74 -15.41
CA LEU A 140 16.25 3.36 -14.00
C LEU A 140 16.62 1.87 -13.88
N GLU A 141 15.97 1.01 -14.65
CA GLU A 141 16.29 -0.42 -14.62
C GLU A 141 17.72 -0.69 -15.11
N ALA A 142 18.16 -0.03 -16.18
CA ALA A 142 19.50 -0.15 -16.71
C ALA A 142 20.57 0.28 -15.69
N ASP A 143 20.35 1.41 -15.01
CA ASP A 143 21.26 1.94 -14.00
C ASP A 143 21.29 1.07 -12.74
N ILE A 144 20.15 0.56 -12.27
CA ILE A 144 20.09 -0.41 -11.16
C ILE A 144 20.93 -1.65 -11.51
N ARG A 145 20.75 -2.21 -12.70
CA ARG A 145 21.52 -3.39 -13.15
C ARG A 145 23.02 -3.11 -13.24
N LYS A 146 23.39 -1.91 -13.67
CA LYS A 146 24.80 -1.48 -13.72
C LYS A 146 25.40 -1.37 -12.31
N SER A 147 24.69 -0.75 -11.37
CA SER A 147 25.12 -0.65 -9.97
C SER A 147 25.27 -2.01 -9.30
N ILE A 148 24.34 -2.95 -9.54
CA ILE A 148 24.43 -4.33 -9.04
C ILE A 148 25.73 -5.01 -9.53
N ARG A 149 26.05 -4.89 -10.83
CA ARG A 149 27.27 -5.47 -11.40
C ARG A 149 28.54 -4.83 -10.84
N GLN A 150 28.54 -3.51 -10.61
CA GLN A 150 29.68 -2.80 -10.00
C GLN A 150 29.95 -3.25 -8.57
N MET A 151 28.91 -3.68 -7.84
CA MET A 151 29.05 -4.27 -6.50
C MET A 151 29.49 -5.75 -6.51
N GLY A 152 29.74 -6.34 -7.70
CA GLY A 152 30.12 -7.74 -7.86
C GLY A 152 28.97 -8.72 -7.62
N LEU A 153 27.72 -8.27 -7.74
CA LEU A 153 26.51 -9.08 -7.55
C LEU A 153 25.88 -9.49 -8.89
N GLU A 154 25.09 -10.55 -8.86
CA GLU A 154 24.30 -11.00 -10.02
C GLU A 154 22.98 -10.23 -10.11
N ALA A 155 22.68 -9.70 -11.30
CA ALA A 155 21.47 -8.91 -11.55
C ALA A 155 20.24 -9.81 -11.82
N VAL A 156 19.78 -10.49 -10.77
CA VAL A 156 18.55 -11.31 -10.80
C VAL A 156 17.32 -10.41 -10.95
N ASN A 157 16.37 -10.80 -11.80
CA ASN A 157 15.18 -9.98 -12.11
C ASN A 157 14.32 -9.65 -10.88
N ASP A 158 14.11 -10.61 -9.97
CA ASP A 158 13.37 -10.38 -8.73
C ASP A 158 14.07 -9.38 -7.82
N PHE A 159 15.40 -9.37 -7.82
CA PHE A 159 16.19 -8.40 -7.06
C PHE A 159 16.00 -7.00 -7.62
N VAL A 160 16.11 -6.82 -8.94
CA VAL A 160 15.89 -5.54 -9.63
C VAL A 160 14.46 -5.04 -9.38
N ARG A 161 13.46 -5.92 -9.50
CA ARG A 161 12.05 -5.58 -9.22
C ARG A 161 11.84 -5.10 -7.79
N LYS A 162 12.51 -5.70 -6.81
CA LYS A 162 12.43 -5.28 -5.40
C LYS A 162 13.09 -3.94 -5.12
N VAL A 163 14.19 -3.61 -5.81
CA VAL A 163 14.79 -2.27 -5.75
C VAL A 163 13.83 -1.21 -6.30
N ILE A 164 13.20 -1.48 -7.45
CA ILE A 164 12.19 -0.57 -8.03
C ILE A 164 11.01 -0.37 -7.07
N GLN A 165 10.48 -1.46 -6.49
CA GLN A 165 9.41 -1.38 -5.49
C GLN A 165 9.83 -0.56 -4.25
N LEU A 166 11.08 -0.69 -3.81
CA LEU A 166 11.61 0.10 -2.70
C LEU A 166 11.63 1.60 -3.05
N TYR A 167 12.15 1.95 -4.22
CA TYR A 167 12.16 3.32 -4.73
C TYR A 167 10.76 3.93 -4.77
N GLU A 168 9.79 3.23 -5.38
CA GLU A 168 8.40 3.68 -5.45
C GLU A 168 7.77 3.84 -4.06
N THR A 169 8.04 2.91 -3.15
CA THR A 169 7.54 2.99 -1.77
C THR A 169 8.11 4.20 -1.03
N THR A 170 9.39 4.55 -1.25
CA THR A 170 10.04 5.73 -0.68
C THR A 170 9.39 7.04 -1.15
N LEU A 171 8.93 7.10 -2.41
CA LEU A 171 8.21 8.28 -2.92
C LEU A 171 6.85 8.48 -2.23
N MET A 172 6.21 7.40 -1.79
CA MET A 172 4.87 7.44 -1.18
C MET A 172 4.89 7.58 0.34
N HIS A 173 5.99 7.20 0.99
CA HIS A 173 6.08 7.11 2.45
C HIS A 173 7.39 7.67 3.00
N SER A 174 7.29 8.52 4.03
CA SER A 174 8.47 9.03 4.75
C SER A 174 9.17 7.99 5.63
N GLY A 175 8.53 6.85 5.91
CA GLY A 175 9.09 5.77 6.72
C GLY A 175 8.70 4.43 6.13
N LEU A 176 9.69 3.54 5.99
CA LEU A 176 9.55 2.21 5.42
C LEU A 176 10.26 1.17 6.26
N MET A 177 9.91 -0.10 6.07
CA MET A 177 10.56 -1.23 6.72
C MET A 177 10.93 -2.27 5.66
N LEU A 178 12.19 -2.70 5.66
CA LEU A 178 12.66 -3.85 4.89
C LEU A 178 12.65 -5.08 5.81
N ILE A 179 11.76 -6.03 5.53
CA ILE A 179 11.54 -7.23 6.36
C ILE A 179 12.03 -8.48 5.62
N GLY A 180 12.70 -9.38 6.34
CA GLY A 180 13.17 -10.67 5.82
C GLY A 180 14.32 -11.24 6.66
N PRO A 181 14.70 -12.51 6.46
CA PRO A 181 15.78 -13.17 7.21
C PRO A 181 17.17 -12.59 6.87
N THR A 182 18.14 -12.77 7.76
CA THR A 182 19.54 -12.39 7.48
C THR A 182 20.03 -13.06 6.19
N GLY A 183 20.79 -12.34 5.37
CA GLY A 183 21.26 -12.83 4.07
C GLY A 183 20.26 -12.64 2.91
N SER A 184 19.04 -12.15 3.15
CA SER A 184 18.05 -11.91 2.09
C SER A 184 18.31 -10.67 1.21
N GLY A 185 19.51 -10.10 1.22
CA GLY A 185 19.87 -8.94 0.39
C GLY A 185 19.37 -7.57 0.83
N LYS A 186 18.63 -7.45 1.96
CA LYS A 186 18.01 -6.19 2.43
C LYS A 186 18.96 -4.99 2.48
N THR A 187 20.13 -5.17 3.09
CA THR A 187 21.14 -4.11 3.19
C THR A 187 21.68 -3.70 1.81
N LYS A 188 21.69 -4.62 0.85
CA LYS A 188 22.13 -4.33 -0.52
C LYS A 188 21.04 -3.61 -1.32
N PHE A 189 19.75 -3.90 -1.09
CA PHE A 189 18.65 -3.14 -1.69
C PHE A 189 18.74 -1.64 -1.32
N ASP A 190 18.97 -1.36 -0.04
CA ASP A 190 19.04 0.00 0.49
C ASP A 190 20.26 0.79 -0.03
N LEU A 191 21.36 0.11 -0.34
CA LEU A 191 22.57 0.73 -0.89
C LEU A 191 22.50 1.03 -2.39
N ILE A 192 21.53 0.44 -3.11
CA ILE A 192 21.39 0.58 -4.56
C ILE A 192 20.33 1.64 -4.91
N ASN A 193 19.38 1.90 -4.00
CA ASN A 193 18.40 2.97 -4.09
C ASN A 193 19.05 4.33 -3.82
#